data_AF-A0A7Y5UWR0-F1
#
_entry.id   AF-A0A7Y5UWR0-F1
#
_cell.length_a   1.000
_cell.length_b   1.000
_cell.length_c   1.000
_cell.angle_alpha   90.00
_cell.angle_beta   90.00
_cell.angle_gamma   90.00
#
_symmetry.space_group_name_H-M   'P 1'
#
loop_
_entity.id
_entity.type
_entity.pdbx_description
1 polymer ?
#
loop_
_entity_poly.entity_id
_entity_poly.type
_entity_poly.pdbx_seq_one_letter_code
_entity_poly.pdbx_strand_id
1 'polypeptide(L)' 'AEVAAACGELGRAAAELGTPLPDPFMTLSFVSLSVIPALRLTPRGLVDVERFELVNLRA' A
#
# COMPACT_ATOMS: atom_id res chain seq x y z
N ALA A 1 -22.14 3.72 8.86
CA ALA A 1 -22.05 2.58 9.79
C ALA A 1 -21.60 1.31 9.08
N GLU A 2 -22.23 0.95 7.96
CA GLU A 2 -21.90 -0.24 7.15
C GLU A 2 -20.41 -0.35 6.76
N VAL A 3 -19.84 0.70 6.16
CA VAL A 3 -18.42 0.71 5.73
C VAL A 3 -17.47 0.47 6.91
N ALA A 4 -17.74 1.06 8.07
CA ALA A 4 -16.90 0.88 9.26
C ALA A 4 -16.96 -0.57 9.77
N ALA A 5 -18.13 -1.22 9.72
CA ALA A 5 -18.27 -2.61 10.09
C ALA A 5 -17.49 -3.54 9.14
N ALA A 6 -17.59 -3.30 7.82
CA ALA A 6 -16.83 -4.04 6.82
C ALA A 6 -15.31 -3.87 6.99
N CYS A 7 -14.83 -2.67 7.27
CA CYS A 7 -13.41 -2.45 7.59
C CYS A 7 -12.97 -3.23 8.83
N GLY A 8 -13.84 -3.34 9.85
CA GLY A 8 -13.57 -4.14 11.05
C GLY A 8 -13.51 -5.65 10.80
N GLU A 9 -14.30 -6.17 9.87
CA GLU A 9 -14.22 -7.57 9.42
C GLU A 9 -12.90 -7.86 8.69
N LEU A 10 -12.55 -6.98 7.75
CA LEU A 10 -11.29 -7.09 7.00
C LEU A 10 -10.07 -6.96 7.91
N GLY A 11 -10.12 -6.09 8.93
CA GLY A 11 -9.05 -5.95 9.92
C GLY A 11 -8.80 -7.24 10.70
N ARG A 12 -9.87 -7.96 11.09
CA ARG A 12 -9.75 -9.28 11.75
C ARG A 12 -9.12 -10.33 10.83
N ALA A 13 -9.58 -10.42 9.58
CA ALA A 13 -8.99 -11.33 8.60
C ALA A 13 -7.49 -11.02 8.35
N ALA A 14 -7.13 -9.74 8.30
CA ALA A 14 -5.73 -9.34 8.15
C ALA A 14 -4.87 -9.71 9.38
N ALA A 15 -5.43 -9.62 10.59
CA ALA A 15 -4.77 -10.07 11.81
C ALA A 15 -4.53 -11.59 11.82
N GLU A 16 -5.49 -12.39 11.32
CA GLU A 16 -5.34 -13.84 11.15
C GLU A 16 -4.23 -14.22 10.17
N LEU A 17 -3.96 -13.36 9.18
CA LEU A 17 -2.83 -13.51 8.25
C LEU A 17 -1.48 -13.12 8.87
N GLY A 18 -1.46 -12.66 10.13
CA GLY A 18 -0.25 -12.33 10.88
C GLY A 18 0.31 -10.93 10.63
N THR A 19 -0.50 -9.99 10.14
CA THR A 19 -0.05 -8.60 9.98
C THR A 19 0.29 -7.96 11.32
N PRO A 20 1.45 -7.28 11.46
CA PRO A 20 1.79 -6.53 12.67
C PRO A 20 1.12 -5.14 12.70
N LEU A 21 0.43 -4.74 11.63
CA LEU A 21 -0.19 -3.42 11.52
C LEU A 21 -1.51 -3.37 12.29
N PRO A 22 -1.73 -2.37 13.17
CA PRO A 22 -2.98 -2.24 13.91
C PRO A 22 -4.19 -1.94 13.01
N ASP A 23 -3.99 -1.12 11.96
CA ASP A 23 -5.04 -0.72 11.02
C ASP A 23 -4.54 -0.82 9.56
N PRO A 24 -4.37 -2.04 9.01
CA PRO A 24 -3.70 -2.27 7.74
C PRO A 24 -4.34 -1.50 6.57
N PHE A 25 -5.68 -1.44 6.53
CA PHE A 25 -6.40 -0.72 5.47
C PHE A 25 -6.24 0.79 5.55
N MET A 26 -6.20 1.34 6.77
CA MET A 26 -5.97 2.77 6.95
C MET A 26 -4.53 3.14 6.58
N THR A 27 -3.54 2.33 6.99
CA THR A 27 -2.14 2.50 6.57
C THR A 27 -1.99 2.45 5.05
N LEU A 28 -2.61 1.47 4.40
CA LEU A 28 -2.50 1.29 2.94
C LEU A 28 -3.32 2.29 2.12
N SER A 29 -4.28 3.01 2.72
CA SER A 29 -5.11 4.00 2.00
C SER A 29 -4.27 5.09 1.31
N PHE A 30 -3.14 5.46 1.94
CA PHE A 30 -2.19 6.44 1.42
C PHE A 30 -1.25 5.88 0.37
N VAL A 31 -1.14 4.55 0.22
CA VAL A 31 -0.30 3.93 -0.81
C VAL A 31 -0.79 4.34 -2.20
N SER A 32 -2.05 4.71 -2.40
CA SER A 32 -2.52 5.20 -3.69
C SER A 32 -1.91 6.55 -4.11
N LEU A 33 -1.46 7.38 -3.17
CA LEU A 33 -0.93 8.71 -3.44
C LEU A 33 0.39 8.64 -4.19
N SER A 34 0.44 9.23 -5.39
CA SER A 34 1.55 9.13 -6.33
C SER A 34 2.85 9.83 -5.90
N VAL A 35 2.82 10.62 -4.82
CA VAL A 35 3.91 11.53 -4.42
C VAL A 35 4.73 11.06 -3.21
N ILE A 36 4.25 10.06 -2.47
CA ILE A 36 4.95 9.45 -1.33
C ILE A 36 4.67 7.94 -1.46
N PRO A 37 5.66 7.07 -1.73
CA PRO A 37 7.08 7.13 -1.36
C PRO A 37 8.04 7.44 -2.52
N ALA A 38 9.32 7.74 -2.22
CA ALA A 38 10.38 8.00 -3.21
C ALA A 38 10.56 6.87 -4.24
N LEU A 39 10.23 5.64 -3.86
CA LEU A 39 10.22 4.47 -4.73
C LEU A 39 8.83 3.85 -4.71
N ARG A 40 8.18 3.76 -5.87
CA ARG A 40 6.76 3.39 -5.97
C ARG A 40 6.54 2.30 -7.01
N LEU A 41 5.86 1.23 -6.62
CA LEU A 41 5.41 0.21 -7.57
C LEU A 41 4.15 0.69 -8.30
N THR A 42 4.18 0.59 -9.63
CA THR A 42 3.06 0.94 -10.52
C THR A 42 2.81 -0.23 -11.49
N PRO A 43 1.69 -0.23 -12.24
CA PRO A 43 1.45 -1.23 -13.29
C PRO A 43 2.54 -1.26 -14.39
N ARG A 44 3.33 -0.18 -14.54
CA ARG A 44 4.42 -0.10 -15.51
C ARG A 44 5.77 -0.56 -14.94
N GLY A 45 5.82 -0.93 -13.65
CA GLY A 45 7.04 -1.30 -12.94
C GLY A 45 7.34 -0.39 -11.75
N LEU A 46 8.56 -0.51 -11.24
CA LEU A 46 9.07 0.28 -10.14
C LEU A 46 9.49 1.67 -10.64
N VAL A 47 8.93 2.72 -10.08
CA VAL A 47 9.20 4.12 -10.43
C VAL A 47 9.98 4.78 -9.29
N ASP A 48 11.08 5.43 -9.64
CA ASP A 48 11.74 6.42 -8.80
C ASP A 48 11.01 7.76 -8.98
N VAL A 49 10.31 8.20 -7.93
CA VAL A 49 9.47 9.40 -7.95
C VAL A 49 10.31 10.68 -7.86
N GLU A 50 11.52 10.61 -7.31
CA GLU A 50 12.43 11.76 -7.25
C GLU A 50 13.01 12.07 -8.64
N ARG A 51 13.30 11.02 -9.43
CA ARG A 51 13.84 11.12 -10.78
C ARG A 51 12.80 11.06 -11.89
N PHE A 52 11.56 10.70 -11.58
CA PHE A 52 10.48 10.44 -12.54
C PHE A 52 10.86 9.38 -13.60
N GLU A 53 11.55 8.33 -13.18
CA GLU A 53 12.10 7.29 -14.07
C GLU A 53 11.69 5.88 -13.62
N LEU A 54 11.61 4.95 -14.56
CA LEU A 54 11.47 3.53 -14.24
C LEU A 54 12.83 2.97 -13.78
N VAL A 55 12.84 2.26 -12.67
CA VAL A 55 14.02 1.59 -12.15
C VAL A 55 14.29 0.33 -12.96
N ASN A 56 15.52 0.20 -13.48
CA ASN A 56 15.98 -1.03 -14.10
C ASN A 56 16.29 -2.07 -13.01
N LEU A 57 15.58 -3.19 -13.04
CA LEU A 57 15.70 -4.28 -12.06
C LEU A 57 16.65 -5.39 -12.50
N ARG A 58 17.29 -5.28 -13.67
CA ARG A 58 18.26 -6.25 -14.16
C ARG A 58 19.67 -5.85 -13.74
N ALA A 59 20.36 -6.79 -13.10
CA ALA A 59 21.80 -6.74 -12.84
C ALA A 59 22.59 -6.95 -14.14
#